data_AF-A0A1H9PC64-F1
#
_entry.id   AF-A0A1H9PC64-F1
#
_cell.length_a   1.000
_cell.length_b   1.000
_cell.length_c   1.000
_cell.angle_alpha   90.00
_cell.angle_beta   90.00
_cell.angle_gamma   90.00
#
_symmetry.space_group_name_H-M   'P 1'
#
loop_
_entity.id
_entity.type
_entity.pdbx_description
1 polymer ?
#
loop_
_entity_poly.entity_id
_entity_poly.type
_entity_poly.pdbx_seq_one_letter_code
_entity_poly.pdbx_strand_id
1 'polypeptide(L)'
;MSDALSLIRIISKDFDLAEGLSEEQLRFAMIDAFGYLIDNDFSKLVQILYKADVDQYKLKELLENTNGASAAEIIADTYIARQKAKIETWKKYSS
;
A
#
# COMPACT_ATOMS: atom_id res chain seq x y z
N MET A 1 17.62 1.57 12.60
CA MET A 1 16.47 2.24 11.94
C MET A 1 15.19 1.79 12.62
N SER A 2 14.27 2.71 12.93
CA SER A 2 12.93 2.34 13.42
C SER A 2 12.10 1.70 12.30
N ASP A 3 11.07 0.93 12.66
CA ASP A 3 10.18 0.28 11.68
C ASP A 3 9.48 1.29 10.78
N ALA A 4 9.04 2.41 11.35
CA ALA A 4 8.42 3.51 10.61
C ALA A 4 9.35 4.05 9.51
N LEU A 5 10.64 4.27 9.81
CA LEU A 5 11.61 4.76 8.83
C LEU A 5 11.86 3.76 7.69
N SER A 6 11.92 2.47 8.02
CA SER A 6 12.08 1.40 7.01
C SER A 6 10.86 1.33 6.10
N LEU A 7 9.66 1.41 6.67
CA LEU A 7 8.39 1.41 5.94
C LEU A 7 8.30 2.58 4.96
N ILE A 8 8.49 3.81 5.46
CA ILE A 8 8.42 5.02 4.66
C ILE A 8 9.43 4.94 3.50
N ARG A 9 10.66 4.50 3.79
CA ARG A 9 11.70 4.37 2.75
C ARG A 9 11.36 3.35 1.66
N ILE A 10 10.82 2.19 2.03
CA ILE A 10 10.46 1.13 1.07
C ILE A 10 9.31 1.63 0.18
N ILE A 11 8.23 2.10 0.81
CA ILE A 11 7.03 2.53 0.07
C ILE A 11 7.33 3.75 -0.80
N SER A 12 8.07 4.74 -0.27
CA SER A 12 8.40 5.93 -1.06
C SER A 12 9.25 5.60 -2.28
N LYS A 13 10.14 4.62 -2.18
CA LYS A 13 10.92 4.15 -3.33
C LYS A 13 10.06 3.43 -4.37
N ASP A 14 9.11 2.60 -3.93
CA ASP A 14 8.27 1.80 -4.83
C ASP A 14 7.24 2.65 -5.58
N PHE A 15 6.81 3.78 -4.99
CA PHE A 15 5.80 4.68 -5.54
C PHE A 15 6.35 6.05 -5.97
N ASP A 16 7.67 6.23 -5.95
CA ASP A 16 8.35 7.50 -6.29
C ASP A 16 7.80 8.70 -5.48
N LEU A 17 7.62 8.50 -4.17
CA LEU A 17 7.13 9.52 -3.23
C LEU A 17 8.27 10.34 -2.63
N ALA A 18 7.93 11.53 -2.13
CA ALA A 18 8.89 12.40 -1.46
C ALA A 18 9.57 11.72 -0.26
N GLU A 19 10.85 12.04 -0.03
CA GLU A 19 11.56 11.60 1.17
C GLU A 19 11.10 12.41 2.41
N GLY A 20 11.22 11.80 3.60
CA GLY A 20 10.95 12.48 4.87
C GLY A 20 9.47 12.61 5.27
N LEU A 21 8.57 11.86 4.62
CA LEU A 21 7.14 11.84 4.97
C LEU A 21 6.91 11.33 6.40
N SER A 22 5.88 11.87 7.07
CA SER A 22 5.28 11.23 8.24
C SER A 22 4.45 10.00 7.83
N GLU A 23 4.09 9.13 8.79
CA GLU A 23 3.21 7.98 8.49
C GLU A 23 1.84 8.42 7.95
N GLU A 24 1.31 9.54 8.44
CA GLU A 24 0.04 10.09 7.97
C GLU A 24 0.16 10.63 6.55
N GLN A 25 1.23 11.37 6.24
CA GLN A 25 1.49 11.86 4.89
C GLN A 25 1.73 10.71 3.91
N LEU A 26 2.43 9.66 4.34
CA LEU A 26 2.59 8.44 3.57
C LEU A 26 1.24 7.79 3.28
N ARG A 27 0.37 7.67 4.28
CA ARG A 27 -0.98 7.12 4.11
C ARG A 27 -1.76 7.92 3.06
N PHE A 28 -1.80 9.25 3.16
CA PHE A 28 -2.51 10.08 2.19
C PHE A 28 -1.94 9.95 0.78
N ALA A 29 -0.60 9.95 0.63
CA ALA A 29 0.04 9.75 -0.67
C ALA A 29 -0.32 8.37 -1.28
N MET A 30 -0.44 7.33 -0.45
CA MET A 30 -0.85 6.00 -0.88
C MET A 30 -2.32 5.95 -1.29
N ILE A 31 -3.20 6.69 -0.60
CA ILE A 31 -4.62 6.82 -0.98
C ILE A 31 -4.72 7.46 -2.36
N ASP A 32 -4.01 8.57 -2.59
CA ASP A 32 -4.01 9.26 -3.88
C ASP A 32 -3.44 8.37 -4.99
N ALA A 33 -2.34 7.66 -4.72
CA ALA A 33 -1.72 6.74 -5.67
C ALA A 33 -2.67 5.59 -6.06
N PHE A 34 -3.34 4.97 -5.09
CA PHE A 34 -4.27 3.88 -5.38
C PHE A 34 -5.57 4.39 -5.99
N GLY A 35 -6.08 5.56 -5.61
CA GLY A 35 -7.22 6.21 -6.26
C GLY A 35 -6.95 6.43 -7.74
N TYR A 36 -5.78 6.99 -8.08
CA TYR A 36 -5.36 7.13 -9.47
C TYR A 36 -5.32 5.79 -10.21
N LEU A 37 -4.77 4.73 -9.60
CA LEU A 37 -4.69 3.42 -10.24
C LEU A 37 -6.06 2.75 -10.42
N ILE A 38 -7.00 2.94 -9.49
CA ILE A 38 -8.38 2.45 -9.63
C ILE A 38 -9.02 3.07 -10.88
N ASP A 39 -8.87 4.39 -11.05
CA ASP A 39 -9.55 5.13 -12.12
C ASP A 39 -8.83 5.04 -13.47
N ASN A 40 -7.50 4.88 -13.48
CA ASN A 40 -6.69 5.05 -14.69
C ASN A 40 -5.91 3.80 -15.12
N ASP A 41 -5.54 2.89 -14.19
CA ASP A 41 -4.72 1.71 -14.53
C ASP A 41 -4.97 0.55 -13.56
N PHE A 42 -6.17 -0.04 -13.70
CA PHE A 42 -6.59 -1.15 -12.87
C PHE A 42 -5.68 -2.38 -13.01
N SER A 43 -5.09 -2.61 -14.20
CA SER A 43 -4.17 -3.73 -14.40
C SER A 43 -2.92 -3.58 -13.52
N LYS A 44 -2.33 -2.38 -13.49
CA LYS A 44 -1.19 -2.08 -12.61
C LYS A 44 -1.56 -2.16 -11.13
N LEU A 45 -2.76 -1.71 -10.73
CA LEU A 45 -3.25 -1.89 -9.36
C LEU A 45 -3.19 -3.36 -8.94
N VAL A 46 -3.80 -4.25 -9.73
CA VAL A 46 -3.85 -5.70 -9.44
C VAL A 46 -2.44 -6.30 -9.35
N GLN A 47 -1.53 -5.90 -10.24
CA GLN A 47 -0.14 -6.37 -10.21
C GLN A 47 0.61 -5.95 -8.94
N ILE A 48 0.43 -4.71 -8.48
CA ILE A 48 1.04 -4.20 -7.24
C ILE A 48 0.52 -4.98 -6.03
N LEU A 49 -0.80 -5.15 -5.95
CA LEU A 49 -1.45 -5.80 -4.82
C LEU A 49 -1.11 -7.30 -4.75
N TYR A 50 -1.02 -7.98 -5.88
CA TYR A 50 -0.56 -9.36 -5.93
C TYR A 50 0.86 -9.54 -5.38
N LYS A 51 1.79 -8.65 -5.74
CA LYS A 51 3.17 -8.67 -5.22
C LYS A 51 3.28 -8.38 -3.72
N ALA A 52 2.23 -7.79 -3.14
CA ALA A 52 2.14 -7.46 -1.71
C ALA A 52 1.30 -8.46 -0.90
N ASP A 53 1.00 -9.64 -1.48
CA ASP A 53 0.19 -10.68 -0.86
C ASP A 53 -1.23 -10.19 -0.48
N VAL A 54 -1.82 -9.34 -1.32
CA VAL A 54 -3.22 -8.89 -1.22
C VAL A 54 -4.10 -9.71 -2.16
N ASP A 55 -5.21 -10.22 -1.63
CA ASP A 55 -6.14 -11.11 -2.33
C ASP A 55 -6.91 -10.38 -3.44
N GLN A 56 -6.81 -10.88 -4.68
CA GLN A 56 -7.44 -10.30 -5.87
C GLN A 56 -8.97 -10.44 -5.86
N TYR A 57 -9.52 -11.53 -5.32
CA TYR A 57 -10.97 -11.72 -5.22
C TYR A 57 -11.56 -10.70 -4.25
N LYS A 58 -10.90 -10.53 -3.10
CA LYS A 58 -11.30 -9.53 -2.10
C LYS A 58 -11.22 -8.11 -2.65
N LEU A 59 -10.22 -7.81 -3.49
CA LEU A 59 -10.09 -6.51 -4.14
C LEU A 59 -11.26 -6.22 -5.08
N LYS A 60 -11.63 -7.22 -5.89
CA LYS A 60 -12.71 -7.06 -6.87
C LYS A 60 -14.06 -6.85 -6.17
N GLU A 61 -14.33 -7.65 -5.14
CA GLU A 61 -15.51 -7.49 -4.28
C GLU A 61 -15.53 -6.10 -3.61
N LEU A 62 -14.40 -5.63 -3.12
CA LEU A 62 -14.27 -4.31 -2.50
C LEU A 62 -14.57 -3.18 -3.49
N LEU A 63 -14.10 -3.29 -4.74
CA LEU A 63 -14.35 -2.26 -5.75
C LEU A 63 -15.78 -2.28 -6.27
N GLU A 64 -16.44 -3.44 -6.28
CA GLU A 64 -17.84 -3.56 -6.69
C GLU A 64 -18.80 -3.03 -5.61
N ASN A 65 -18.42 -3.08 -4.33
CA ASN A 65 -19.27 -2.72 -3.20
C ASN A 65 -18.96 -1.35 -2.55
N THR A 66 -17.92 -0.64 -3.01
CA THR A 66 -17.51 0.65 -2.42
C THR A 66 -17.25 1.70 -3.50
N ASN A 67 -17.51 2.96 -3.17
CA ASN A 67 -17.13 4.08 -4.03
C ASN A 67 -15.59 4.19 -4.10
N GLY A 68 -15.05 4.66 -5.23
CA GLY A 68 -13.60 4.68 -5.52
C GLY A 68 -12.73 5.29 -4.42
N ALA A 69 -13.16 6.40 -3.80
CA ALA A 69 -12.42 7.04 -2.70
C ALA A 69 -12.32 6.14 -1.46
N SER A 70 -13.43 5.53 -1.04
CA SER A 70 -13.44 4.59 0.09
C SER A 70 -12.66 3.31 -0.23
N ALA A 71 -12.68 2.86 -1.49
CA ALA A 71 -11.88 1.72 -1.91
C ALA A 71 -10.38 2.02 -1.83
N ALA A 72 -9.94 3.20 -2.28
CA ALA A 72 -8.55 3.63 -2.22
C ALA A 72 -8.01 3.66 -0.79
N GLU A 73 -8.81 4.16 0.17
CA GLU A 73 -8.48 4.14 1.60
C GLU A 73 -8.22 2.73 2.13
N ILE A 74 -9.15 1.81 1.89
CA ILE A 74 -9.03 0.44 2.40
C ILE A 74 -7.83 -0.27 1.77
N ILE A 75 -7.59 -0.05 0.47
CA ILE A 75 -6.45 -0.63 -0.24
C ILE A 75 -5.13 -0.08 0.32
N ALA A 76 -5.03 1.25 0.52
CA ALA A 76 -3.84 1.89 1.08
C ALA A 76 -3.50 1.32 2.47
N ASP A 77 -4.49 1.26 3.36
CA ASP A 77 -4.32 0.74 4.72
C ASP A 77 -3.93 -0.74 4.72
N THR A 78 -4.58 -1.54 3.88
CA THR A 78 -4.27 -2.98 3.72
C THR A 78 -2.84 -3.17 3.23
N TYR A 79 -2.42 -2.40 2.23
CA TYR A 79 -1.07 -2.47 1.68
C TYR A 79 -0.01 -2.08 2.71
N ILE A 80 -0.22 -0.97 3.42
CA ILE A 80 0.70 -0.49 4.47
C ILE A 80 0.83 -1.55 5.57
N ALA A 81 -0.28 -2.15 6.01
CA ALA A 81 -0.27 -3.21 7.01
C ALA A 81 0.54 -4.44 6.55
N ARG A 82 0.41 -4.84 5.28
CA ARG A 82 1.23 -5.91 4.70
C ARG A 82 2.71 -5.58 4.69
N GLN A 83 3.09 -4.36 4.34
CA GLN A 83 4.50 -3.94 4.36
C GLN A 83 5.07 -3.91 5.79
N LYS A 84 4.29 -3.45 6.78
CA LYS A 84 4.66 -3.52 8.21
C LYS A 84 4.93 -4.96 8.64
N ALA A 85 4.01 -5.89 8.35
CA ALA A 85 4.17 -7.30 8.70
C ALA A 85 5.40 -7.96 8.02
N LYS A 86 5.71 -7.56 6.78
CA LYS A 86 6.91 -8.02 6.06
C LYS A 86 8.20 -7.58 6.74
N ILE A 87 8.28 -6.31 7.18
CA ILE A 87 9.42 -5.77 7.93
C ILE A 87 9.60 -6.53 9.25
N GLU A 88 8.51 -6.76 9.99
CA GLU A 88 8.54 -7.54 11.23
C GLU A 88 9.03 -8.98 11.01
N THR A 89 8.54 -9.63 9.95
CA THR A 89 8.98 -10.98 9.56
C THR A 89 10.47 -11.01 9.26
N TRP A 90 10.97 -10.07 8.46
CA TRP A 90 12.40 -9.98 8.16
C TRP A 90 13.25 -9.80 9.40
N LYS A 91 12.83 -8.97 10.37
CA LYS A 91 13.54 -8.82 11.64
C LYS A 91 13.62 -10.12 12.43
N LYS A 92 12.50 -10.83 12.54
CA LYS A 92 12.40 -12.08 13.30
C LYS A 92 13.33 -13.18 12.77
N TYR A 93 13.58 -13.21 11.46
CA TYR A 93 14.39 -14.25 10.81
C TYR A 93 15.78 -13.79 10.37
N SER A 94 16.12 -12.50 10.52
CA SER A 94 17.47 -11.96 10.24
C SER A 94 18.34 -11.84 11.51
N SER A 95 17.90 -12.44 12.62
CA SER A 95 18.61 -12.47 13.91
C SER A 95 19.23 -13.84 14.17
#